data_AF-A0A9W6XAC0-F1
#
_entry.id   AF-A0A9W6XAC0-F1
#
_cell.length_a   1.000
_cell.length_b   1.000
_cell.length_c   1.000
_cell.angle_alpha   90.00
_cell.angle_beta   90.00
_cell.angle_gamma   90.00
#
_symmetry.space_group_name_H-M   'P 1'
#
loop_
_entity.id
_entity.type
_entity.pdbx_description
1 polymer ?
#
loop_
_entity_poly.entity_id
_entity_poly.type
_entity_poly.pdbx_seq_one_letter_code
_entity_poly.pdbx_strand_id
1 'polypeptide(L)'
;MSAIPGFGGSLPKKYKSAAMGDIPALDIKTLFRMVVLGPSFSGKNNLCMLILKHSPHAFAHLTIIARNPHQELYEYLRDKPYGFHTFANPDTPPSVDQVRHTPISSNKPELVIIDDYNNDKLLQKNVFLHYYTRGRHFKLSTIFLSHSYFATDKMIRLNSEYVAILKANSKRDI
;
A
#
# COMPACT_ATOMS: atom_id res chain seq x y z
N MET A 1 29.29 -13.46 -22.00
CA MET A 1 29.11 -12.65 -20.77
C MET A 1 29.01 -13.61 -19.60
N SER A 2 29.93 -13.58 -18.64
CA SER A 2 29.81 -14.42 -17.44
C SER A 2 28.76 -13.82 -16.52
N ALA A 3 27.66 -14.54 -16.27
CA ALA A 3 26.65 -14.13 -15.31
C ALA A 3 27.27 -14.13 -13.90
N ILE A 4 26.98 -13.08 -13.11
CA ILE A 4 27.38 -13.02 -11.70
C ILE A 4 26.68 -14.18 -10.97
N PRO A 5 27.42 -15.06 -10.27
CA PRO A 5 26.82 -16.16 -9.51
C PRO A 5 25.84 -15.65 -8.45
N GLY A 6 24.66 -16.27 -8.38
CA GLY A 6 23.59 -15.86 -7.47
C GLY A 6 23.79 -16.32 -6.02
N PHE A 7 24.70 -15.68 -5.28
CA PHE A 7 25.01 -16.03 -3.87
C PHE A 7 23.80 -15.97 -2.92
N GLY A 8 22.82 -15.11 -3.20
CA GLY A 8 21.57 -15.06 -2.42
C GLY A 8 20.74 -16.35 -2.55
N GLY A 9 20.79 -16.99 -3.73
CA GLY A 9 20.13 -18.27 -3.99
C GLY A 9 20.75 -19.44 -3.21
N SER A 10 22.04 -19.36 -2.88
CA SER A 10 22.76 -20.37 -2.10
C SER A 10 22.62 -20.23 -0.58
N LEU A 11 21.95 -19.18 -0.08
CA LEU A 11 21.76 -19.01 1.36
C LEU A 11 20.94 -20.17 1.97
N PRO A 12 21.29 -20.65 3.17
CA PRO A 12 20.49 -21.63 3.89
C PRO A 12 19.04 -21.16 4.10
N LYS A 13 18.06 -22.08 4.04
CA LYS A 13 16.62 -21.76 4.15
C LYS A 13 16.29 -20.92 5.38
N LYS A 14 16.97 -21.12 6.51
CA LYS A 14 16.76 -20.36 7.75
C LYS A 14 17.06 -18.85 7.63
N TYR A 15 17.86 -18.44 6.65
CA TYR A 15 18.18 -17.04 6.37
C TYR A 15 17.35 -16.45 5.21
N LYS A 16 16.60 -17.29 4.50
CA LYS A 16 15.72 -16.85 3.42
C LYS A 16 14.40 -16.39 4.03
N SER A 17 13.97 -15.19 3.65
CA SER A 17 12.59 -14.79 3.86
C SER A 17 11.67 -15.72 3.05
N ALA A 18 10.51 -16.06 3.62
CA ALA A 18 9.47 -16.73 2.86
C ALA A 18 9.11 -15.86 1.65
N ALA A 19 8.98 -16.49 0.48
CA ALA A 19 8.49 -15.80 -0.71
C ALA A 19 7.06 -15.34 -0.45
N MET A 20 6.77 -14.08 -0.78
CA MET A 20 5.41 -13.56 -0.72
C MET A 20 4.63 -14.08 -1.92
N GLY A 21 3.40 -14.55 -1.67
CA GLY A 21 2.55 -15.12 -2.70
C GLY A 21 1.90 -14.07 -3.59
N ASP A 22 0.96 -14.53 -4.41
CA ASP A 22 0.15 -13.71 -5.31
C ASP A 22 -1.30 -13.64 -4.82
N ILE A 23 -2.05 -12.63 -5.28
CA ILE A 23 -3.51 -12.55 -5.19
C ILE A 23 -4.03 -13.03 -6.55
N PRO A 24 -4.36 -14.34 -6.72
CA PRO A 24 -4.53 -14.92 -8.04
C PRO A 24 -5.70 -14.31 -8.83
N ALA A 25 -6.77 -13.93 -8.12
CA ALA A 25 -7.95 -13.33 -8.73
C ALA A 25 -7.68 -11.95 -9.37
N LEU A 26 -6.58 -11.30 -9.02
CA LEU A 26 -6.22 -9.96 -9.50
C LEU A 26 -4.89 -9.93 -10.26
N ASP A 27 -4.18 -11.06 -10.32
CA ASP A 27 -2.84 -11.18 -10.91
C ASP A 27 -1.84 -10.13 -10.38
N ILE A 28 -1.85 -9.89 -9.06
CA ILE A 28 -0.91 -8.99 -8.38
C ILE A 28 -0.19 -9.71 -7.24
N LYS A 29 0.99 -9.22 -6.86
CA LYS A 29 1.70 -9.70 -5.66
C LYS A 29 0.90 -9.42 -4.39
N THR A 30 1.01 -10.27 -3.37
CA THR A 30 0.48 -9.99 -2.02
C THR A 30 1.26 -8.89 -1.30
N LEU A 31 2.57 -8.79 -1.55
CA LEU A 31 3.42 -7.69 -1.12
C LEU A 31 3.63 -6.73 -2.29
N PHE A 32 3.07 -5.53 -2.22
CA PHE A 32 3.11 -4.58 -3.33
C PHE A 32 3.06 -3.11 -2.91
N ARG A 33 3.48 -2.22 -3.80
CA ARG A 33 3.33 -0.76 -3.68
C ARG A 33 2.56 -0.22 -4.88
N MET A 34 1.41 0.39 -4.64
CA MET A 34 0.47 0.81 -5.67
C MET A 34 0.04 2.27 -5.50
N VAL A 35 0.09 3.04 -6.59
CA VAL A 35 -0.60 4.34 -6.67
C VAL A 35 -1.89 4.15 -7.45
N VAL A 36 -3.01 4.62 -6.90
CA VAL A 36 -4.30 4.62 -7.59
C VAL A 36 -4.67 6.05 -7.95
N LEU A 37 -4.86 6.30 -9.25
CA LEU A 37 -5.09 7.60 -9.83
C LEU A 37 -6.54 7.78 -10.24
N GLY A 38 -7.14 8.85 -9.73
CA GLY A 38 -8.36 9.40 -10.31
C GLY A 38 -8.96 10.53 -9.46
N PRO A 39 -9.80 11.38 -10.07
CA PRO A 39 -10.48 12.47 -9.36
C PRO A 39 -11.40 11.96 -8.24
N SER A 40 -11.97 12.88 -7.47
CA SER A 40 -13.08 12.56 -6.59
C SER A 40 -14.17 11.80 -7.37
N PHE A 41 -14.79 10.82 -6.72
CA PHE A 41 -15.83 9.95 -7.30
C PHE A 41 -15.39 9.07 -8.49
N SER A 42 -14.08 8.94 -8.77
CA SER A 42 -13.59 8.06 -9.85
C SER A 42 -13.58 6.57 -9.51
N GLY A 43 -14.01 6.18 -8.31
CA GLY A 43 -13.98 4.79 -7.84
C GLY A 43 -12.69 4.32 -7.18
N LYS A 44 -11.81 5.22 -6.72
CA LYS A 44 -10.55 4.85 -6.01
C LYS A 44 -10.80 3.90 -4.84
N ASN A 45 -11.73 4.27 -3.98
CA ASN A 45 -12.16 3.48 -2.82
C ASN A 45 -12.77 2.14 -3.23
N ASN A 46 -13.51 2.10 -4.35
CA ASN A 46 -14.07 0.87 -4.89
C ASN A 46 -12.97 -0.10 -5.36
N LEU A 47 -11.89 0.39 -5.96
CA LEU A 47 -10.74 -0.46 -6.30
C LEU A 47 -10.09 -1.07 -5.05
N CYS A 48 -9.90 -0.28 -3.98
CA CYS A 48 -9.41 -0.81 -2.70
C CYS A 48 -10.31 -1.93 -2.17
N MET A 49 -11.63 -1.78 -2.29
CA MET A 49 -12.57 -2.83 -1.87
C MET A 49 -12.51 -4.06 -2.75
N LEU A 50 -12.36 -3.90 -4.06
CA LEU A 50 -12.15 -5.02 -4.95
C LEU A 50 -10.91 -5.81 -4.52
N ILE A 51 -9.80 -5.12 -4.22
CA ILE A 51 -8.58 -5.73 -3.70
C ILE A 51 -8.87 -6.49 -2.40
N LEU A 52 -9.48 -5.85 -1.40
CA LEU A 52 -9.80 -6.48 -0.13
C LEU A 52 -10.71 -7.71 -0.28
N LYS A 53 -11.75 -7.61 -1.10
CA LYS A 53 -12.73 -8.68 -1.34
C LYS A 53 -12.11 -9.90 -2.04
N HIS A 54 -11.19 -9.66 -2.98
CA HIS A 54 -10.49 -10.71 -3.72
C HIS A 54 -9.19 -11.19 -3.04
N SER A 55 -8.85 -10.63 -1.87
CA SER A 55 -7.66 -11.01 -1.09
C SER A 55 -8.01 -11.57 0.29
N PRO A 56 -8.99 -12.50 0.42
CA PRO A 56 -9.34 -13.04 1.72
C PRO A 56 -8.10 -13.70 2.35
N HIS A 57 -7.77 -13.31 3.58
CA HIS A 57 -6.63 -13.80 4.36
C HIS A 57 -5.22 -13.49 3.82
N ALA A 58 -5.09 -12.69 2.76
CA ALA A 58 -3.80 -12.31 2.18
C ALA A 58 -2.99 -11.38 3.11
N PHE A 59 -3.68 -10.47 3.80
CA PHE A 59 -3.07 -9.55 4.75
C PHE A 59 -3.33 -10.00 6.19
N ALA A 60 -2.43 -9.65 7.09
CA ALA A 60 -2.58 -9.86 8.54
C ALA A 60 -3.34 -8.73 9.23
N HIS A 61 -3.22 -7.52 8.70
CA HIS A 61 -3.85 -6.29 9.21
C HIS A 61 -4.05 -5.28 8.08
N LEU A 62 -5.04 -4.40 8.21
CA LEU A 62 -5.32 -3.25 7.37
C LEU A 62 -5.17 -1.93 8.15
N THR A 63 -4.23 -1.06 7.81
CA THR A 63 -4.14 0.28 8.38
C THR A 63 -4.64 1.31 7.37
N ILE A 64 -5.58 2.16 7.79
CA ILE A 64 -6.09 3.27 6.98
C ILE A 64 -5.57 4.57 7.57
N ILE A 65 -4.83 5.32 6.75
CA ILE A 65 -4.30 6.64 7.05
C ILE A 65 -5.02 7.59 6.08
N ALA A 66 -6.09 8.23 6.54
CA ALA A 66 -6.94 9.06 5.70
C ALA A 66 -7.16 10.43 6.34
N ARG A 67 -6.97 11.52 5.59
CA ARG A 67 -7.27 12.88 6.06
C ARG A 67 -8.74 13.05 6.44
N ASN A 68 -9.63 12.47 5.63
CA ASN A 68 -11.05 12.36 5.93
C ASN A 68 -11.40 10.90 6.27
N PRO A 69 -11.46 10.52 7.55
CA PRO A 69 -11.71 9.14 7.95
C PRO A 69 -13.20 8.77 7.94
N HIS A 70 -14.13 9.72 7.83
CA HIS A 70 -15.59 9.53 7.91
C HIS A 70 -16.25 9.38 6.53
N GLN A 71 -15.68 8.50 5.70
CA GLN A 71 -16.25 8.17 4.40
C GLN A 71 -17.09 6.90 4.54
N GLU A 72 -18.18 6.78 3.78
CA GLU A 72 -19.11 5.63 3.82
C GLU A 72 -18.38 4.28 3.79
N LEU A 73 -17.32 4.17 2.97
CA LEU A 73 -16.55 2.94 2.88
C LEU A 73 -15.76 2.63 4.17
N TYR A 74 -15.18 3.65 4.76
CA TYR A 74 -14.42 3.51 6.00
C TYR A 74 -15.34 3.19 7.16
N GLU A 75 -16.54 3.76 7.19
CA GLU A 75 -17.59 3.41 8.14
C GLU A 75 -18.01 1.95 7.96
N TYR A 76 -18.26 1.51 6.73
CA TYR A 76 -18.52 0.10 6.44
C TYR A 76 -17.41 -0.84 6.91
N LEU A 77 -16.14 -0.43 6.77
CA LEU A 77 -15.00 -1.21 7.26
C LEU A 77 -14.93 -1.22 8.79
N ARG A 78 -15.26 -0.11 9.48
CA ARG A 78 -15.35 -0.04 10.95
C ARG A 78 -16.39 -0.99 11.52
N ASP A 79 -17.52 -1.12 10.85
CA ASP A 79 -18.62 -1.98 11.28
C ASP A 79 -18.30 -3.48 11.11
N LYS A 80 -17.19 -3.83 10.43
CA LYS A 80 -16.77 -5.23 10.35
C LYS A 80 -16.19 -5.68 11.69
N PRO A 81 -16.75 -6.73 12.33
CA PRO A 81 -16.52 -7.06 13.74
C PRO A 81 -15.16 -7.72 14.04
N TYR A 82 -14.13 -7.41 13.27
CA TYR A 82 -12.81 -8.01 13.43
C TYR A 82 -11.77 -6.90 13.55
N GLY A 83 -10.98 -6.92 14.63
CA GLY A 83 -9.83 -6.05 14.91
C GLY A 83 -8.66 -6.23 13.94
N PHE A 84 -8.99 -6.53 12.69
CA PHE A 84 -8.13 -6.63 11.53
C PHE A 84 -7.73 -5.26 11.00
N HIS A 85 -8.39 -4.17 11.43
CA HIS A 85 -8.15 -2.86 10.87
C HIS A 85 -7.92 -1.78 11.93
N THR A 86 -7.07 -0.81 11.59
CA THR A 86 -6.76 0.37 12.42
C THR A 86 -6.94 1.62 11.59
N PHE A 87 -7.64 2.62 12.13
CA PHE A 87 -7.67 3.98 11.57
C PHE A 87 -6.63 4.82 12.31
N ALA A 88 -5.62 5.30 11.59
CA ALA A 88 -4.59 6.16 12.15
C ALA A 88 -5.12 7.57 12.41
N ASN A 89 -4.53 8.26 13.40
CA ASN A 89 -4.78 9.68 13.60
C ASN A 89 -4.31 10.46 12.36
N PRO A 90 -5.19 11.22 11.68
CA PRO A 90 -4.84 11.95 10.47
C PRO A 90 -3.80 13.07 10.68
N ASP A 91 -3.73 13.62 11.90
CA ASP A 91 -2.81 14.71 12.26
C ASP A 91 -1.42 14.21 12.63
N THR A 92 -1.32 12.95 13.05
CA THR A 92 -0.07 12.28 13.40
C THR A 92 0.03 10.91 12.73
N PRO A 93 0.16 10.86 11.38
CA PRO A 93 0.30 9.58 10.67
C PRO A 93 1.50 8.78 11.20
N PRO A 94 1.36 7.46 11.43
CA PRO A 94 2.45 6.65 11.93
C PRO A 94 3.59 6.58 10.91
N SER A 95 4.82 6.46 11.40
CA SER A 95 5.96 6.14 10.54
C SER A 95 5.93 4.68 10.08
N VAL A 96 6.67 4.37 9.02
CA VAL A 96 6.79 2.99 8.49
C VAL A 96 7.27 1.98 9.53
N ASP A 97 8.06 2.45 10.50
CA ASP A 97 8.64 1.64 11.56
C ASP A 97 7.63 1.33 12.69
N GLN A 98 6.53 2.07 12.78
CA GLN A 98 5.53 1.98 13.86
C GLN A 98 4.19 1.40 13.42
N VAL A 99 3.92 1.34 12.12
CA VAL A 99 2.60 0.99 11.57
C VAL A 99 2.27 -0.50 11.66
N ARG A 100 3.28 -1.37 11.80
CA ARG A 100 3.08 -2.82 11.76
C ARG A 100 2.52 -3.33 13.10
N HIS A 101 1.45 -4.12 13.04
CA HIS A 101 0.75 -4.63 14.22
C HIS A 101 1.15 -6.07 14.59
N THR A 102 1.63 -6.85 13.62
CA THR A 102 1.99 -8.25 13.80
C THR A 102 3.51 -8.46 13.72
N PRO A 103 4.06 -9.50 14.37
CA PRO A 103 5.48 -9.83 14.23
C PRO A 103 5.89 -10.02 12.76
N ILE A 104 7.10 -9.61 12.38
CA ILE A 104 7.63 -9.83 11.02
C ILE A 104 7.70 -11.33 10.68
N SER A 105 7.81 -12.20 11.69
CA SER A 105 7.80 -13.65 11.56
C SER A 105 6.44 -14.24 11.11
N SER A 106 5.35 -13.47 11.13
CA SER A 106 4.00 -13.95 10.76
C SER A 106 3.87 -14.38 9.28
N ASN A 107 4.87 -14.06 8.44
CA ASN A 107 4.92 -14.36 7.00
C ASN A 107 3.71 -13.86 6.19
N LYS A 108 2.88 -12.99 6.77
CA LYS A 108 1.82 -12.29 6.07
C LYS A 108 2.14 -10.80 5.99
N PRO A 109 1.92 -10.17 4.82
CA PRO A 109 2.01 -8.73 4.71
C PRO A 109 0.88 -8.04 5.47
N GLU A 110 1.06 -6.77 5.81
CA GLU A 110 -0.02 -5.88 6.24
C GLU A 110 -0.31 -4.88 5.13
N LEU A 111 -1.57 -4.49 4.96
CA LEU A 111 -1.98 -3.52 3.96
C LEU A 111 -2.12 -2.14 4.60
N VAL A 112 -1.50 -1.14 4.00
CA VAL A 112 -1.63 0.27 4.38
C VAL A 112 -2.29 1.02 3.24
N ILE A 113 -3.40 1.70 3.53
CA ILE A 113 -4.07 2.61 2.60
C ILE A 113 -3.84 4.04 3.07
N ILE A 114 -3.25 4.86 2.19
CA ILE A 114 -3.03 6.29 2.41
C ILE A 114 -3.96 7.04 1.48
N ASP A 115 -4.85 7.86 2.04
CA ASP A 115 -5.91 8.54 1.29
C ASP A 115 -6.00 10.03 1.62
N ASP A 116 -6.30 10.81 0.58
CA ASP A 116 -6.53 12.27 0.66
C ASP A 116 -5.33 13.10 1.19
N TYR A 117 -4.10 12.64 0.92
CA TYR A 117 -2.85 13.34 1.28
C TYR A 117 -2.15 14.00 0.09
N ASN A 118 -2.85 14.20 -1.03
CA ASN A 118 -2.26 14.73 -2.27
C ASN A 118 -1.62 16.11 -2.13
N ASN A 119 -2.15 16.93 -1.24
CA ASN A 119 -1.69 18.30 -1.02
C ASN A 119 -0.62 18.39 0.09
N ASP A 120 -0.53 17.39 0.97
CA ASP A 120 0.43 17.34 2.07
C ASP A 120 1.84 16.91 1.60
N LYS A 121 2.52 17.79 0.86
CA LYS A 121 3.86 17.50 0.28
C LYS A 121 4.90 17.11 1.33
N LEU A 122 4.86 17.72 2.51
CA LEU A 122 5.79 17.40 3.60
C LEU A 122 5.57 15.98 4.14
N LEU A 123 4.32 15.58 4.36
CA LEU A 123 4.00 14.21 4.79
C LEU A 123 4.33 13.19 3.70
N GLN A 124 4.06 13.51 2.43
CA GLN A 124 4.48 12.66 1.32
C GLN A 124 6.00 12.42 1.33
N LYS A 125 6.80 13.48 1.44
CA LYS A 125 8.25 13.39 1.40
C LYS A 125 8.87 12.75 2.65
N ASN A 126 8.36 13.09 3.83
CA ASN A 126 9.02 12.74 5.10
C ASN A 126 8.43 11.49 5.77
N VAL A 127 7.21 11.09 5.40
CA VAL A 127 6.51 9.96 6.03
C VAL A 127 6.13 8.92 4.98
N PHE A 128 5.27 9.27 4.02
CA PHE A 128 4.68 8.30 3.10
C PHE A 128 5.69 7.72 2.11
N LEU A 129 6.72 8.48 1.72
CA LEU A 129 7.83 7.98 0.94
C LEU A 129 8.52 6.76 1.58
N HIS A 130 8.59 6.70 2.90
CA HIS A 130 9.25 5.59 3.59
C HIS A 130 8.46 4.27 3.46
N TYR A 131 7.14 4.34 3.30
CA TYR A 131 6.32 3.16 2.99
C TYR A 131 6.70 2.58 1.62
N TYR A 132 6.97 3.45 0.64
CA TYR A 132 7.34 3.03 -0.70
C TYR A 132 8.80 2.58 -0.81
N THR A 133 9.72 3.19 -0.09
CA THR A 133 11.16 2.86 -0.19
C THR A 133 11.58 1.73 0.75
N ARG A 134 11.05 1.74 1.99
CA ARG A 134 11.45 0.83 3.09
C ARG A 134 10.36 -0.17 3.48
N GLY A 135 9.09 0.07 3.16
CA GLY A 135 7.96 -0.76 3.60
C GLY A 135 8.09 -2.26 3.31
N ARG A 136 8.76 -2.65 2.22
CA ARG A 136 9.04 -4.05 1.90
C ARG A 136 9.82 -4.79 2.99
N HIS A 137 10.71 -4.10 3.71
CA HIS A 137 11.49 -4.68 4.81
C HIS A 137 10.61 -5.00 6.02
N PHE A 138 9.47 -4.31 6.13
CA PHE A 138 8.44 -4.50 7.15
C PHE A 138 7.25 -5.31 6.65
N LYS A 139 7.35 -5.90 5.45
CA LYS A 139 6.27 -6.66 4.79
C LYS A 139 4.97 -5.83 4.72
N LEU A 140 5.08 -4.56 4.31
CA LEU A 140 3.94 -3.68 4.13
C LEU A 140 3.59 -3.57 2.65
N SER A 141 2.36 -3.94 2.32
CA SER A 141 1.74 -3.54 1.07
C SER A 141 1.16 -2.14 1.26
N THR A 142 1.33 -1.28 0.27
CA THR A 142 0.92 0.13 0.39
C THR A 142 0.13 0.56 -0.83
N ILE A 143 -1.03 1.15 -0.60
CA ILE A 143 -1.85 1.83 -1.61
C ILE A 143 -1.87 3.32 -1.28
N PHE A 144 -1.49 4.17 -2.23
CA PHE A 144 -1.64 5.62 -2.12
C PHE A 144 -2.71 6.09 -3.12
N LEU A 145 -3.81 6.60 -2.60
CA LEU A 145 -4.92 7.13 -3.40
C LEU A 145 -4.63 8.57 -3.76
N SER A 146 -4.59 8.86 -5.06
CA SER A 146 -4.16 10.15 -5.58
C SER A 146 -5.06 10.69 -6.69
N HIS A 147 -5.24 12.01 -6.69
CA HIS A 147 -5.97 12.75 -7.72
C HIS A 147 -5.13 13.02 -8.96
N SER A 148 -3.81 13.16 -8.86
CA SER A 148 -2.94 13.44 -10.00
C SER A 148 -1.59 12.75 -9.80
N TYR A 149 -1.12 12.12 -10.87
CA TYR A 149 0.17 11.45 -10.88
C TYR A 149 1.29 12.47 -10.64
N PHE A 150 1.35 13.54 -11.41
CA PHE A 150 2.42 14.54 -11.30
C PHE A 150 2.39 15.32 -9.98
N ALA A 151 1.23 15.44 -9.35
CA ALA A 151 1.14 16.00 -8.00
C ALA A 151 1.68 15.05 -6.92
N THR A 152 1.73 13.74 -7.17
CA THR A 152 2.27 12.75 -6.23
C THR A 152 3.79 12.85 -6.21
N ASP A 153 4.39 12.80 -5.02
CA ASP A 153 5.84 12.86 -4.85
C ASP A 153 6.57 11.90 -5.81
N LYS A 154 7.62 12.43 -6.45
CA LYS A 154 8.37 11.72 -7.51
C LYS A 154 8.90 10.38 -7.01
N MET A 155 9.37 10.32 -5.77
CA MET A 155 9.98 9.11 -5.23
C MET A 155 8.92 8.06 -4.84
N ILE A 156 7.71 8.47 -4.44
CA ILE A 156 6.57 7.56 -4.31
C ILE A 156 6.28 6.89 -5.66
N ARG A 157 6.18 7.69 -6.74
CA ARG A 157 5.90 7.19 -8.09
C ARG A 157 6.95 6.22 -8.60
N LEU A 158 8.23 6.58 -8.48
CA LEU A 158 9.35 5.76 -8.95
C LEU A 158 9.51 4.44 -8.18
N ASN A 159 9.00 4.36 -6.95
CA ASN A 159 9.06 3.15 -6.11
C ASN A 159 7.73 2.38 -6.09
N SER A 160 6.74 2.80 -6.88
CA SER A 160 5.50 2.07 -7.07
C SER A 160 5.72 0.93 -8.08
N GLU A 161 5.20 -0.25 -7.78
CA GLU A 161 5.22 -1.41 -8.67
C GLU A 161 3.99 -1.43 -9.57
N TYR A 162 2.87 -0.90 -9.07
CA TYR A 162 1.62 -0.81 -9.79
C TYR A 162 1.12 0.64 -9.82
N VAL A 163 0.57 1.03 -10.96
CA VAL A 163 -0.17 2.30 -11.10
C VAL A 163 -1.52 1.97 -11.71
N ALA A 164 -2.60 2.15 -10.94
CA ALA A 164 -3.95 1.95 -11.42
C ALA A 164 -4.55 3.29 -11.84
N ILE A 165 -4.85 3.46 -13.13
CA ILE A 165 -5.46 4.69 -13.66
C ILE A 165 -6.94 4.43 -13.87
N LEU A 166 -7.79 4.92 -12.96
CA LEU A 166 -9.24 4.76 -13.08
C LEU A 166 -9.83 5.78 -14.06
N LYS A 167 -9.42 7.04 -13.91
CA LYS A 167 -9.79 8.13 -14.78
C LYS A 167 -8.71 9.20 -14.70
N ALA A 168 -8.12 9.55 -15.84
CA ALA A 168 -7.19 10.67 -15.89
C ALA A 168 -7.95 12.00 -15.91
N ASN A 169 -7.48 12.98 -15.15
CA ASN A 169 -8.05 14.33 -15.15
C ASN A 169 -7.77 15.06 -16.47
N SER A 170 -6.65 14.73 -17.11
CA SER A 170 -6.24 15.30 -18.38
C SER A 170 -5.42 14.31 -19.19
N LYS A 171 -5.34 14.52 -20.51
CA LYS A 171 -4.41 13.77 -21.37
C LYS A 171 -2.95 13.96 -20.97
N ARG A 172 -2.63 15.02 -20.21
CA ARG A 172 -1.28 15.31 -19.71
C ARG A 172 -0.95 14.59 -18.40
N ASP A 173 -1.95 14.01 -17.71
CA ASP A 173 -1.74 13.22 -16.49
C ASP A 173 -1.38 11.74 -16.77
N ILE A 174 -1.37 11.34 -18.05
CA ILE A 174 -0.95 10.03 -18.57
C ILE A 174 0.33 10.26 -19.39
#